data_AF-A0A560UPW3-F1
#
_entry.id   AF-A0A560UPW3-F1
#
_cell.length_a   1.000
_cell.length_b   1.000
_cell.length_c   1.000
_cell.angle_alpha   90.00
_cell.angle_beta   90.00
_cell.angle_gamma   90.00
#
_symmetry.space_group_name_H-M   'P 1'
#
loop_
_entity.id
_entity.type
_entity.pdbx_description
1 polymer ?
#
loop_
_entity_poly.entity_id
_entity_poly.type
_entity_poly.pdbx_seq_one_letter_code
_entity_poly.pdbx_strand_id
1 'polypeptide(L)' 'MARTIADYLAKALADGGVERIWGVTGDSLNGLSDSLRRLGKISWSHT' A
#
# COMPACT_ATOMS: atom_id res chain seq x y z
N MET A 1 0.59 -0.22 17.49
CA MET A 1 1.13 0.95 16.75
C MET A 1 -0.01 1.88 16.40
N ALA A 2 0.22 3.20 16.42
CA ALA A 2 -0.75 4.16 15.93
C ALA A 2 -0.95 3.99 14.40
N ARG A 3 -2.19 4.15 13.92
CA ARG A 3 -2.51 4.04 12.49
C ARG A 3 -1.85 5.20 11.73
N THR A 4 -1.07 4.89 10.70
CA THR A 4 -0.44 5.90 9.86
C THR A 4 -1.38 6.35 8.72
N ILE A 5 -1.05 7.46 8.07
CA ILE A 5 -1.73 7.88 6.83
C ILE A 5 -1.55 6.83 5.72
N ALA A 6 -0.41 6.14 5.69
CA ALA A 6 -0.17 5.05 4.74
C ALA A 6 -1.11 3.86 4.97
N ASP A 7 -1.40 3.50 6.23
CA ASP A 7 -2.38 2.47 6.58
C ASP A 7 -3.80 2.89 6.20
N TYR A 8 -4.13 4.17 6.37
CA TYR A 8 -5.43 4.70 5.94
C TYR A 8 -5.58 4.59 4.42
N LEU A 9 -4.57 5.04 3.67
CA LEU A 9 -4.56 4.99 2.20
C LEU A 9 -4.65 3.55 1.68
N ALA A 10 -3.82 2.64 2.19
CA ALA A 10 -3.82 1.23 1.79
C ALA A 10 -5.19 0.58 2.01
N LYS A 11 -5.84 0.87 3.14
CA LYS A 11 -7.18 0.34 3.43
C LYS A 11 -8.24 0.97 2.54
N ALA A 12 -8.21 2.28 2.32
CA ALA A 12 -9.17 2.95 1.44
C ALA A 12 -9.11 2.41 0.00
N LEU A 13 -7.90 2.13 -0.51
CA LEU A 13 -7.71 1.51 -1.82
C LEU A 13 -8.28 0.09 -1.87
N ALA A 14 -8.03 -0.72 -0.83
CA ALA A 14 -8.53 -2.09 -0.78
C ALA A 14 -10.06 -2.14 -0.63
N ASP A 15 -10.64 -1.26 0.18
CA ASP A 15 -12.10 -1.14 0.35
C ASP A 15 -12.75 -0.63 -0.95
N GLY A 16 -12.01 0.11 -1.78
CA GLY A 16 -12.39 0.50 -3.14
C GLY A 16 -12.22 -0.60 -4.20
N GLY A 17 -11.81 -1.82 -3.82
CA GLY A 17 -11.65 -2.95 -4.73
C GLY A 17 -10.35 -2.95 -5.53
N VAL A 18 -9.36 -2.14 -5.15
CA VAL A 18 -8.03 -2.17 -5.81
C VAL A 18 -7.29 -3.44 -5.41
N GLU A 19 -6.86 -4.23 -6.40
CA GLU A 19 -6.10 -5.47 -6.19
C GLU A 19 -4.61 -5.34 -6.53
N ARG A 20 -4.24 -4.32 -7.32
CA ARG A 20 -2.87 -4.11 -7.78
C ARG A 20 -2.52 -2.63 -7.96
N ILE A 21 -1.31 -2.27 -7.52
CA ILE A 21 -0.68 -0.97 -7.76
C ILE A 21 0.59 -1.18 -8.59
N TRP A 22 0.77 -0.36 -9.63
CA TRP A 22 1.97 -0.33 -10.46
C TRP A 22 2.78 0.91 -10.12
N GLY A 23 4.08 0.75 -9.91
CA GLY A 23 4.94 1.89 -9.61
C GLY A 23 6.39 1.49 -9.43
N VAL A 24 7.26 2.50 -9.33
CA VAL A 24 8.66 2.33 -8.97
C VAL A 24 8.85 2.66 -7.50
N THR A 25 9.27 1.70 -6.68
CA THR A 25 9.60 1.96 -5.28
C THR A 25 10.81 2.88 -5.12
N GLY A 26 10.74 3.73 -4.10
CA GLY A 26 11.85 4.52 -3.55
C GLY A 26 11.58 4.83 -2.07
N ASP A 27 12.57 5.37 -1.35
CA ASP A 27 12.50 5.49 0.11
C ASP A 27 11.28 6.27 0.64
N SER A 28 10.82 7.27 -0.12
CA SER A 28 9.61 8.04 0.18
C SER A 28 8.33 7.19 0.25
N LEU A 29 8.35 5.98 -0.32
CA LEU A 29 7.21 5.07 -0.36
C LEU A 29 7.30 3.92 0.66
N ASN A 30 8.36 3.84 1.46
CA ASN A 30 8.57 2.74 2.40
C ASN A 30 7.38 2.54 3.36
N GLY A 31 6.78 3.64 3.85
CA GLY A 31 5.60 3.58 4.70
C GLY A 31 4.38 2.98 4.00
N LEU A 32 4.18 3.28 2.72
CA LEU A 32 3.10 2.71 1.92
C LEU A 32 3.37 1.24 1.58
N SER A 33 4.57 0.91 1.13
CA SER A 33 4.97 -0.47 0.82
C SER A 33 4.82 -1.38 2.03
N ASP A 34 5.22 -0.93 3.22
CA ASP A 34 5.06 -1.69 4.46
C ASP A 34 3.58 -1.83 4.88
N SER A 35 2.77 -0.78 4.70
CA SER A 35 1.33 -0.82 4.96
C SER A 35 0.60 -1.79 4.02
N LEU A 36 0.93 -1.77 2.72
CA LEU A 36 0.38 -2.69 1.72
C LEU A 36 0.78 -4.14 2.03
N ARG A 37 2.06 -4.37 2.38
CA ARG A 37 2.58 -5.68 2.76
C ARG A 37 1.88 -6.24 4.00
N ARG A 38 1.65 -5.42 5.03
CA ARG A 38 0.86 -5.82 6.21
C ARG A 38 -0.60 -6.11 5.88
N LEU A 39 -1.19 -5.31 5.00
CA LEU A 39 -2.60 -5.46 4.63
C LEU A 39 -2.85 -6.73 3.81
N GLY A 40 -1.93 -7.12 2.94
CA GLY A 40 -1.97 -8.38 2.20
C GLY A 40 -3.09 -8.50 1.15
N LYS A 41 -3.79 -7.40 0.84
CA LYS A 41 -4.91 -7.36 -0.12
C LYS A 41 -4.53 -6.79 -1.49
N ILE A 42 -3.46 -6.01 -1.55
CA ILE A 42 -3.04 -5.28 -2.75
C ILE A 42 -1.63 -5.73 -3.13
N SER A 43 -1.48 -6.17 -4.38
CA SER A 43 -0.18 -6.51 -4.95
C SER A 43 0.55 -5.26 -5.45
N TRP A 44 1.84 -5.14 -5.13
CA TRP A 44 2.71 -4.15 -5.77
C TRP A 44 3.42 -4.80 -6.95
N SER A 45 3.32 -4.19 -8.13
CA SER A 45 3.96 -4.68 -9.36
C SER A 45 4.91 -3.63 -9.93
N HIS A 46 6.08 -4.09 -10.33
CA HIS A 46 6.99 -3.35 -11.20
C HIS A 46 6.89 -3.90 -12.62
N THR A 47 7.14 -3.04 -13.60
CA THR A 47 7.32 -3.43 -15.00
C THR A 47 8.50 -4.39 -15.16
#